data_AF-A0A0C2MTX1-F1
#
_entry.id   AF-A0A0C2MTX1-F1
#
_cell.length_a   1.000
_cell.length_b   1.000
_cell.length_c   1.000
_cell.angle_alpha   90.00
_cell.angle_beta   90.00
_cell.angle_gamma   90.00
#
_symmetry.space_group_name_H-M   'P 1'
#
loop_
_entity.id
_entity.type
_entity.pdbx_description
1 polymer ?
#
loop_
_entity_poly.entity_id
_entity_poly.type
_entity_poly.pdbx_seq_one_letter_code
_entity_poly.pdbx_strand_id
1 'polypeptide(L)'
;MTQKFENYANTENEKALQDFFSKIQFGNMSMKMQAVRKLIHHFRLQDDPEVDFIFVHDFPNELFEEFQSIKTEGSGVKGYHEKKILFFDVFTFIFRSRNLLMDIKTQPYIYLFLEFIKNYDDGSVYNANDLINSIMVCVSYPPNKVLFIHENCMVHFYSYFNISLVNLIGGFWKMCEHIYNLDYMKNAPLCSVKLSNCLVETIETFNKTKDERFSRLLLIIFKMLHRHRLIELVQFDVLELYWITVKVFMSRLPKIQESYFINYLPKIWIGILSPLTNLFQIDVDGKLLTFACIFSADLSNKLKKVVDGSGKFEVTNNKKQKLYIIYLTMNVYTFIDQTIKMWLRPILMELHTWLQKYFEKCSIQDYSFENQFLLLQYYLKSLVTLGCEILRGDLNIFKEFLSNLKSQPSLNLHYHFLISHFILKFPEILASKELNPAPEFIEIESFLSSLILVLGGDIYITKLKRERSLLFYEDLMSVHLPMITPAFISSVYFECWAHLLKTSEYWIPENIGSAKYKMNQQILTWIVVSLNDDTYLSEDAAKYYTRLCNQNSNNSPTDSKAIDNCLYVSDSAPASNTSKQINTYYRPTVSALLKCFMYVYELKFIFGGINSRIINLDVLHSHRF
;
A
#
# COMPACT_ATOMS: atom_id res chain seq x y z
N MET A 1 16.50 -47.54 -42.63
CA MET A 1 16.61 -46.17 -43.17
C MET A 1 17.32 -45.24 -42.21
N THR A 2 16.99 -45.26 -40.91
CA THR A 2 17.66 -44.50 -39.83
C THR A 2 19.20 -44.60 -39.85
N GLN A 3 19.76 -45.80 -40.01
CA GLN A 3 21.22 -46.00 -40.04
C GLN A 3 21.93 -45.40 -41.28
N LYS A 4 21.23 -45.23 -42.41
CA LYS A 4 21.76 -44.55 -43.61
C LYS A 4 21.70 -43.03 -43.47
N PHE A 5 20.71 -42.51 -42.74
CA PHE A 5 20.61 -41.09 -42.42
C PHE A 5 21.68 -40.66 -41.41
N GLU A 6 22.01 -41.51 -40.42
CA GLU A 6 23.11 -41.26 -39.47
C GLU A 6 24.47 -41.15 -40.18
N ASN A 7 24.79 -42.08 -41.10
CA ASN A 7 26.07 -42.02 -41.82
C ASN A 7 26.19 -40.83 -42.78
N TYR A 8 25.09 -40.41 -43.42
CA TYR A 8 25.12 -39.27 -44.35
C TYR A 8 25.23 -37.93 -43.60
N ALA A 9 24.57 -37.81 -42.45
CA ALA A 9 24.67 -36.63 -41.59
C ALA A 9 26.12 -36.42 -41.10
N ASN A 10 26.83 -37.50 -40.77
CA ASN A 10 28.23 -37.41 -40.33
C ASN A 10 29.16 -36.88 -41.42
N THR A 11 29.03 -37.32 -42.69
CA THR A 11 29.92 -36.84 -43.77
C THR A 11 29.69 -35.36 -44.11
N GLU A 12 28.44 -34.88 -44.09
CA GLU A 12 28.15 -33.46 -44.32
C GLU A 12 28.61 -32.58 -43.16
N ASN A 13 28.45 -33.05 -41.92
CA ASN A 13 28.93 -32.36 -40.72
C ASN A 13 30.46 -32.25 -40.71
N GLU A 14 31.19 -33.33 -41.02
CA GLU A 14 32.65 -33.32 -41.16
C GLU A 14 33.11 -32.33 -42.24
N LYS A 15 32.43 -32.32 -43.40
CA LYS A 15 32.75 -31.39 -44.48
C LYS A 15 32.51 -29.93 -44.08
N ALA A 16 31.44 -29.64 -43.35
CA ALA A 16 31.15 -28.31 -42.83
C ALA A 16 32.23 -27.85 -41.83
N LEU A 17 32.69 -28.73 -40.94
CA LEU A 17 33.79 -28.46 -40.01
C LEU A 17 35.12 -28.23 -40.74
N GLN A 18 35.45 -29.06 -41.73
CA GLN A 18 36.66 -28.87 -42.55
C GLN A 18 36.63 -27.53 -43.32
N ASP A 19 35.49 -27.14 -43.89
CA ASP A 19 35.32 -25.84 -44.55
C ASP A 19 35.49 -24.69 -43.55
N PHE A 20 34.99 -24.85 -42.32
CA PHE A 20 35.15 -23.88 -41.24
C PHE A 20 36.62 -23.71 -40.85
N PHE A 21 37.33 -24.79 -40.53
CA PHE A 21 38.73 -24.74 -40.12
C PHE A 21 39.64 -24.16 -41.21
N SER A 22 39.49 -24.63 -42.45
CA SER A 22 40.32 -24.16 -43.57
C SER A 22 40.18 -22.66 -43.81
N LYS A 23 38.96 -22.11 -43.71
CA LYS A 23 38.69 -20.68 -43.90
C LYS A 23 39.10 -19.83 -42.72
N ILE A 24 39.04 -20.35 -41.50
CA ILE A 24 39.48 -19.62 -40.31
C ILE A 24 40.99 -19.47 -40.29
N GLN A 25 41.72 -20.50 -40.72
CA GLN A 25 43.17 -20.50 -40.72
C GLN A 25 43.78 -19.61 -41.83
N PHE A 26 43.19 -19.60 -43.03
CA PHE A 26 43.80 -18.95 -44.20
C PHE A 26 42.97 -17.82 -44.83
N GLY A 27 41.73 -17.61 -44.38
CA GLY A 27 40.82 -16.63 -44.97
C GLY A 27 41.06 -15.21 -44.48
N ASN A 28 40.68 -14.22 -45.30
CA ASN A 28 40.55 -12.84 -44.85
C ASN A 28 39.31 -12.67 -43.95
N MET A 29 39.12 -11.49 -43.33
CA MET A 29 37.99 -11.23 -42.41
C MET A 29 36.62 -11.60 -43.00
N SER A 30 36.38 -11.27 -44.28
CA SER A 30 35.13 -11.61 -44.96
C SER A 30 34.93 -13.14 -45.10
N MET A 31 35.99 -13.88 -45.43
CA MET A 31 35.97 -15.34 -45.48
C MET A 31 35.73 -15.96 -44.11
N LYS A 32 36.35 -15.41 -43.04
CA LYS A 32 36.13 -15.86 -41.65
C LYS A 32 34.67 -15.65 -41.23
N MET A 33 34.11 -14.46 -41.49
CA MET A 33 32.69 -14.17 -41.23
C MET A 33 31.76 -15.13 -42.00
N GLN A 34 32.06 -15.40 -43.28
CA GLN A 34 31.26 -16.34 -44.08
C GLN A 34 31.35 -17.78 -43.56
N ALA A 35 32.53 -18.21 -43.13
CA ALA A 35 32.73 -19.54 -42.55
C ALA A 35 31.90 -19.72 -41.26
N VAL A 36 31.92 -18.73 -40.36
CA VAL A 36 31.11 -18.70 -39.14
C VAL A 36 29.61 -18.78 -39.48
N ARG A 37 29.12 -17.97 -40.42
CA ARG A 37 27.71 -18.04 -40.85
C ARG A 37 27.31 -19.39 -41.39
N LYS A 38 28.17 -19.99 -42.23
CA LYS A 38 27.91 -21.31 -42.82
C LYS A 38 27.80 -22.38 -41.75
N LEU A 39 28.72 -22.36 -40.77
CA LEU A 39 28.68 -23.31 -39.67
C LEU A 39 27.41 -23.13 -38.82
N ILE A 40 27.09 -21.90 -38.41
CA ILE A 40 25.86 -21.58 -37.66
C ILE A 40 24.63 -22.06 -38.42
N HIS A 41 24.54 -21.78 -39.72
CA HIS A 41 23.41 -22.18 -40.55
C HIS A 41 23.27 -23.70 -40.65
N HIS A 42 24.37 -24.41 -40.91
CA HIS A 42 24.42 -25.88 -41.05
C HIS A 42 23.98 -26.58 -39.77
N PHE A 43 24.48 -26.10 -38.63
CA PHE A 43 24.23 -26.74 -37.36
C PHE A 43 23.03 -26.18 -36.61
N ARG A 44 22.38 -25.09 -37.04
CA ARG A 44 21.35 -24.34 -36.27
C ARG A 44 20.32 -25.20 -35.53
N LEU A 45 19.85 -26.26 -36.16
CA LEU A 45 18.80 -27.16 -35.65
C LEU A 45 19.33 -28.45 -34.99
N GLN A 46 20.65 -28.64 -34.99
CA GLN A 46 21.35 -29.78 -34.41
C GLN A 46 21.91 -29.39 -33.04
N ASP A 47 21.53 -30.11 -31.99
CA ASP A 47 22.12 -29.99 -30.64
C ASP A 47 23.28 -30.99 -30.54
N ASP A 48 24.47 -30.53 -30.93
CA ASP A 48 25.70 -31.32 -30.97
C ASP A 48 26.74 -30.67 -30.03
N PRO A 49 26.95 -31.25 -28.83
CA PRO A 49 27.88 -30.71 -27.84
C PRO A 49 29.34 -30.63 -28.34
N GLU A 50 29.77 -31.52 -29.24
CA GLU A 50 31.13 -31.52 -29.77
C GLU A 50 31.32 -30.35 -30.73
N VAL A 51 30.36 -30.11 -31.61
CA VAL A 51 30.37 -28.96 -32.52
C VAL A 51 30.26 -27.65 -31.75
N ASP A 52 29.41 -27.60 -30.73
CA ASP A 52 29.29 -26.44 -29.83
C ASP A 52 30.65 -26.12 -29.19
N PHE A 53 31.35 -27.13 -28.67
CA PHE A 53 32.67 -26.99 -28.07
C PHE A 53 33.71 -26.50 -29.09
N ILE A 54 33.80 -27.14 -30.26
CA ILE A 54 34.70 -26.75 -31.36
C ILE A 54 34.45 -25.29 -31.75
N PHE A 55 33.18 -24.91 -31.92
CA PHE A 55 32.83 -23.56 -32.34
C PHE A 55 33.35 -22.48 -31.39
N VAL A 56 33.22 -22.69 -30.08
CA VAL A 56 33.70 -21.72 -29.07
C VAL A 56 35.21 -21.79 -28.89
N HIS A 57 35.80 -22.98 -28.94
CA HIS A 57 37.23 -23.15 -28.68
C HIS A 57 38.12 -22.70 -29.84
N ASP A 58 37.64 -22.87 -31.06
CA ASP A 58 38.33 -22.53 -32.31
C ASP A 58 37.72 -21.29 -32.99
N PHE A 59 36.95 -20.49 -32.25
CA PHE A 59 36.41 -19.23 -32.77
C PHE A 59 37.55 -18.28 -33.20
N PRO A 60 37.45 -17.59 -34.36
CA PRO A 60 38.57 -16.77 -34.85
C PRO A 60 38.84 -15.57 -33.94
N ASN A 61 40.00 -15.53 -33.30
CA ASN A 61 40.39 -14.43 -32.40
C ASN A 61 40.29 -13.05 -33.08
N GLU A 62 40.77 -12.93 -34.32
CA GLU A 62 40.67 -11.68 -35.10
C GLU A 62 39.21 -11.21 -35.29
N LEU A 63 38.27 -12.14 -35.50
CA LEU A 63 36.86 -11.79 -35.64
C LEU A 63 36.26 -11.39 -34.28
N PHE A 64 36.69 -12.04 -33.19
CA PHE A 64 36.29 -11.65 -31.85
C PHE A 64 36.83 -10.25 -31.47
N GLU A 65 38.08 -9.95 -31.81
CA GLU A 65 38.68 -8.62 -31.68
C GLU A 65 37.92 -7.56 -32.48
N GLU A 66 37.42 -7.90 -33.68
CA GLU A 66 36.54 -7.04 -34.46
C GLU A 66 35.16 -6.84 -33.84
N PHE A 67 34.66 -7.80 -33.07
CA PHE A 67 33.46 -7.56 -32.26
C PHE A 67 33.78 -6.65 -31.07
N GLN A 68 34.98 -6.75 -30.49
CA GLN A 68 35.42 -5.84 -29.43
C GLN A 68 35.66 -4.43 -29.96
N SER A 69 36.19 -4.25 -31.17
CA SER A 69 36.42 -2.92 -31.76
C SER A 69 35.11 -2.15 -31.96
N ILE A 70 34.00 -2.87 -32.20
CA ILE A 70 32.66 -2.25 -32.28
C ILE A 70 32.29 -1.55 -30.96
N LYS A 71 32.74 -2.07 -29.82
CA LYS A 71 32.51 -1.43 -28.53
C LYS A 71 33.17 -0.05 -28.45
N THR A 72 34.39 0.08 -28.97
CA THR A 72 35.21 1.29 -28.85
C THR A 72 34.95 2.30 -29.96
N GLU A 73 34.74 1.82 -31.19
CA GLU A 73 34.63 2.66 -32.39
C GLU A 73 33.18 2.83 -32.88
N GLY A 74 32.23 2.07 -32.33
CA GLY A 74 30.81 2.14 -32.69
C GLY A 74 30.60 1.95 -34.20
N SER A 75 29.81 2.84 -34.81
CA SER A 75 29.53 2.82 -36.25
C SER A 75 30.74 3.13 -37.14
N GLY A 76 31.88 3.52 -36.57
CA GLY A 76 33.13 3.76 -37.30
C GLY A 76 33.79 2.47 -37.82
N VAL A 77 33.46 1.31 -37.24
CA VAL A 77 34.03 0.02 -37.67
C VAL A 77 33.56 -0.33 -39.08
N LYS A 78 34.51 -0.67 -39.97
CA LYS A 78 34.18 -1.15 -41.32
C LYS A 78 33.28 -2.39 -41.24
N GLY A 79 32.12 -2.32 -41.91
CA GLY A 79 31.14 -3.41 -41.90
C GLY A 79 30.38 -3.53 -40.58
N TYR A 80 30.27 -2.45 -39.79
CA TYR A 80 29.62 -2.41 -38.48
C TYR A 80 28.31 -3.20 -38.41
N HIS A 81 27.31 -2.90 -39.25
CA HIS A 81 26.02 -3.60 -39.20
C HIS A 81 26.13 -5.09 -39.52
N GLU A 82 27.00 -5.45 -40.47
CA GLU A 82 27.20 -6.84 -40.87
C GLU A 82 27.84 -7.66 -39.73
N LYS A 83 28.86 -7.11 -39.09
CA LYS A 83 29.55 -7.70 -37.93
C LYS A 83 28.62 -7.77 -36.71
N LYS A 84 27.80 -6.75 -36.50
CA LYS A 84 26.79 -6.69 -35.43
C LYS A 84 25.74 -7.79 -35.56
N ILE A 85 25.15 -7.96 -36.75
CA ILE A 85 24.19 -9.06 -37.02
C ILE A 85 24.87 -10.41 -36.79
N LEU A 86 26.09 -10.58 -37.31
CA LEU A 86 26.84 -11.82 -37.11
C LEU A 86 27.13 -12.08 -35.63
N PHE A 87 27.45 -11.07 -34.85
CA PHE A 87 27.67 -11.21 -33.42
C PHE A 87 26.41 -11.73 -32.70
N PHE A 88 25.23 -11.22 -33.04
CA PHE A 88 23.98 -11.75 -32.48
C PHE A 88 23.68 -13.18 -32.95
N ASP A 89 23.99 -13.54 -34.19
CA ASP A 89 23.90 -14.93 -34.68
C ASP A 89 24.82 -15.85 -33.87
N VAL A 90 26.07 -15.42 -33.64
CA VAL A 90 27.08 -16.12 -32.84
C VAL A 90 26.58 -16.31 -31.40
N PHE A 91 26.11 -15.25 -30.75
CA PHE A 91 25.56 -15.34 -29.39
C PHE A 91 24.35 -16.29 -29.33
N THR A 92 23.44 -16.18 -30.30
CA THR A 92 22.25 -17.01 -30.40
C THR A 92 22.63 -18.48 -30.56
N PHE A 93 23.65 -18.77 -31.36
CA PHE A 93 24.18 -20.12 -31.57
C PHE A 93 24.85 -20.69 -30.32
N ILE A 94 25.75 -19.94 -29.66
CA ILE A 94 26.45 -20.40 -28.45
C ILE A 94 25.46 -20.79 -27.35
N PHE A 95 24.39 -20.01 -27.18
CA PHE A 95 23.41 -20.22 -26.11
C PHE A 95 22.11 -20.86 -26.60
N ARG A 96 22.11 -21.60 -27.70
CA ARG A 96 20.93 -22.37 -28.15
C ARG A 96 20.65 -23.60 -27.28
N SER A 97 21.68 -24.13 -26.63
CA SER A 97 21.67 -25.34 -25.81
C SER A 97 22.39 -25.09 -24.47
N ARG A 98 22.32 -26.05 -23.54
CA ARG A 98 22.93 -25.92 -22.20
C ARG A 98 24.41 -26.35 -22.16
N ASN A 99 24.95 -26.84 -23.26
CA ASN A 99 26.23 -27.55 -23.31
C ASN A 99 27.40 -26.67 -22.83
N LEU A 100 27.35 -25.37 -23.13
CA LEU A 100 28.47 -24.45 -22.91
C LEU A 100 28.25 -23.44 -21.76
N LEU A 101 27.19 -23.58 -20.96
CA LEU A 101 26.84 -22.58 -19.95
C LEU A 101 27.91 -22.37 -18.87
N MET A 102 28.65 -23.44 -18.57
CA MET A 102 29.72 -23.47 -17.57
C MET A 102 31.10 -23.18 -18.18
N ASP A 103 31.18 -23.08 -19.51
CA ASP A 103 32.46 -22.93 -20.20
C ASP A 103 32.97 -21.50 -20.06
N ILE A 104 34.20 -21.36 -19.57
CA ILE A 104 34.83 -20.06 -19.32
C ILE A 104 35.05 -19.25 -20.60
N LYS A 105 35.23 -19.90 -21.77
CA LYS A 105 35.38 -19.22 -23.06
C LYS A 105 34.08 -18.61 -23.57
N THR A 106 32.91 -18.98 -23.04
CA THR A 106 31.65 -18.32 -23.40
C THR A 106 31.42 -17.00 -22.66
N GLN A 107 32.07 -16.80 -21.52
CA GLN A 107 31.87 -15.60 -20.68
C GLN A 107 32.18 -14.30 -21.41
N PRO A 108 33.29 -14.16 -22.18
CA PRO A 108 33.56 -12.96 -22.97
C PRO A 108 32.42 -12.57 -23.93
N TYR A 109 31.69 -13.54 -24.50
CA TYR A 109 30.54 -13.27 -25.38
C TYR A 109 29.35 -12.70 -24.62
N ILE A 110 29.13 -13.13 -23.37
CA ILE A 110 28.08 -12.57 -22.51
C ILE A 110 28.41 -11.12 -22.15
N TYR A 111 29.64 -10.85 -21.70
CA TYR A 111 30.07 -9.49 -21.40
C TYR A 111 29.96 -8.58 -22.62
N LEU A 112 30.43 -9.07 -23.78
CA LEU A 112 30.34 -8.33 -25.02
C LEU A 112 28.88 -8.07 -25.38
N PHE A 113 28.00 -9.05 -25.28
CA PHE A 113 26.57 -8.90 -25.55
C PHE A 113 25.92 -7.81 -24.69
N LEU A 114 26.19 -7.82 -23.40
CA LEU A 114 25.66 -6.82 -22.46
C LEU A 114 26.15 -5.41 -22.78
N GLU A 115 27.40 -5.26 -23.23
CA GLU A 115 27.94 -3.98 -23.66
C GLU A 115 27.35 -3.53 -25.02
N PHE A 116 27.11 -4.46 -25.94
CA PHE A 116 26.52 -4.16 -27.25
C PHE A 116 25.12 -3.56 -27.16
N ILE A 117 24.28 -4.09 -26.27
CA ILE A 117 22.89 -3.62 -26.13
C ILE A 117 22.77 -2.30 -25.36
N LYS A 118 23.82 -1.89 -24.62
CA LYS A 118 23.87 -0.59 -23.92
C LYS A 118 23.99 0.58 -24.88
N ASN A 119 24.76 0.41 -25.95
CA ASN A 119 24.98 1.44 -26.96
C ASN A 119 23.78 1.50 -27.89
N TYR A 120 22.86 2.44 -27.64
CA TYR A 120 21.69 2.66 -28.50
C TYR A 120 22.15 2.92 -29.94
N ASP A 121 21.74 2.05 -30.86
CA ASP A 121 22.00 2.19 -32.29
C ASP A 121 20.68 2.01 -33.05
N ASP A 122 20.28 3.06 -33.76
CA ASP A 122 18.99 3.19 -34.41
C ASP A 122 19.06 2.43 -35.75
N GLY A 123 18.63 1.16 -35.79
CA GLY A 123 18.15 0.60 -37.06
C GLY A 123 18.67 -0.76 -37.56
N SER A 124 19.15 -1.70 -36.73
CA SER A 124 19.37 -3.07 -37.23
C SER A 124 18.16 -3.98 -37.04
N VAL A 125 17.59 -4.47 -38.15
CA VAL A 125 16.53 -5.50 -38.18
C VAL A 125 17.14 -6.87 -37.85
N TYR A 126 17.36 -7.16 -36.57
CA TYR A 126 17.73 -8.50 -36.10
C TYR A 126 16.48 -9.24 -35.56
N ASN A 127 16.38 -10.55 -35.81
CA ASN A 127 15.29 -11.36 -35.30
C ASN A 127 15.46 -11.64 -33.79
N ALA A 128 14.91 -10.78 -32.96
CA ALA A 128 15.05 -10.90 -31.50
C ALA A 128 14.29 -12.09 -30.87
N ASN A 129 13.44 -12.82 -31.60
CA ASN A 129 12.78 -14.02 -31.04
C ASN A 129 13.78 -15.12 -30.68
N ASP A 130 14.69 -15.45 -31.60
CA ASP A 130 15.69 -16.49 -31.37
C ASP A 130 16.64 -16.09 -30.24
N LEU A 131 17.00 -14.81 -30.20
CA LEU A 131 17.83 -14.24 -29.15
C LEU A 131 17.19 -14.32 -27.77
N ILE A 132 15.88 -14.08 -27.63
CA ILE A 132 15.17 -14.24 -26.36
C ILE A 132 15.31 -15.68 -25.84
N ASN A 133 15.15 -16.69 -26.71
CA ASN A 133 15.31 -18.08 -26.33
C ASN A 133 16.74 -18.39 -25.89
N SER A 134 17.74 -17.89 -26.62
CA SER A 134 19.14 -18.09 -26.26
C SER A 134 19.53 -17.36 -24.96
N ILE A 135 18.99 -16.16 -24.70
CA ILE A 135 19.15 -15.50 -23.40
C ILE A 135 18.55 -16.36 -22.28
N MET A 136 17.34 -16.90 -22.48
CA MET A 136 16.69 -17.75 -21.49
C MET A 136 17.52 -19.00 -21.13
N VAL A 137 18.19 -19.60 -22.11
CA VAL A 137 19.14 -20.70 -21.89
C VAL A 137 20.39 -20.19 -21.17
N CYS A 138 20.99 -19.08 -21.64
CA CYS A 138 22.17 -18.44 -21.04
C CYS A 138 21.98 -18.16 -19.55
N VAL A 139 20.84 -17.56 -19.16
CA VAL A 139 20.53 -17.23 -17.77
C VAL A 139 20.00 -18.41 -16.96
N SER A 140 19.84 -19.60 -17.55
CA SER A 140 19.53 -20.79 -16.75
C SER A 140 20.69 -21.18 -15.81
N TYR A 141 21.90 -20.69 -16.09
CA TYR A 141 23.04 -20.74 -15.17
C TYR A 141 23.03 -19.51 -14.22
N PRO A 142 22.99 -19.71 -12.88
CA PRO A 142 22.82 -18.62 -11.92
C PRO A 142 23.84 -17.46 -12.00
N PRO A 143 25.15 -17.68 -12.20
CA PRO A 143 26.12 -16.59 -12.33
C PRO A 143 25.83 -15.69 -13.55
N ASN A 144 25.44 -16.29 -14.68
CA ASN A 144 25.03 -15.52 -15.86
C ASN A 144 23.77 -14.71 -15.56
N LYS A 145 22.76 -15.30 -14.89
CA LYS A 145 21.55 -14.58 -14.48
C LYS A 145 21.86 -13.37 -13.61
N VAL A 146 22.76 -13.52 -12.63
CA VAL A 146 23.21 -12.41 -11.76
C VAL A 146 23.92 -11.34 -12.58
N LEU A 147 24.76 -11.72 -13.55
CA LEU A 147 25.41 -10.78 -14.45
C LEU A 147 24.38 -9.97 -15.27
N PHE A 148 23.35 -10.61 -15.82
CA PHE A 148 22.28 -9.93 -16.55
C PHE A 148 21.49 -8.94 -15.68
N ILE A 149 21.26 -9.27 -14.40
CA ILE A 149 20.63 -8.36 -13.43
C ILE A 149 21.53 -7.17 -13.14
N HIS A 150 22.80 -7.42 -12.88
CA HIS A 150 23.80 -6.42 -12.53
C HIS A 150 24.08 -5.40 -13.63
N GLU A 151 23.96 -5.82 -14.89
CA GLU A 151 24.17 -4.97 -16.06
C GLU A 151 22.84 -4.42 -16.64
N ASN A 152 21.77 -4.41 -15.84
CA ASN A 152 20.43 -3.91 -16.20
C ASN A 152 19.92 -4.36 -17.57
N CYS A 153 20.22 -5.61 -17.95
CA CYS A 153 20.07 -6.09 -19.33
C CYS A 153 18.67 -5.87 -19.88
N MET A 154 17.62 -5.99 -19.06
CA MET A 154 16.25 -5.86 -19.52
C MET A 154 15.86 -4.45 -19.96
N VAL A 155 16.40 -3.40 -19.34
CA VAL A 155 16.18 -2.01 -19.78
C VAL A 155 16.84 -1.78 -21.14
N HIS A 156 18.11 -2.18 -21.25
CA HIS A 156 18.88 -2.03 -22.48
C HIS A 156 18.26 -2.84 -23.63
N PHE A 157 17.93 -4.11 -23.39
CA PHE A 157 17.30 -4.98 -24.37
C PHE A 157 15.97 -4.41 -24.87
N TYR A 158 15.14 -3.90 -23.95
CA TYR A 158 13.86 -3.31 -24.29
C TYR A 158 14.00 -2.10 -25.21
N SER A 159 14.91 -1.19 -24.85
CA SER A 159 15.19 0.04 -25.61
C SER A 159 15.83 -0.26 -26.96
N TYR A 160 16.81 -1.16 -26.98
CA TYR A 160 17.62 -1.49 -28.15
C TYR A 160 16.81 -2.16 -29.27
N PHE A 161 16.01 -3.17 -28.92
CA PHE A 161 15.20 -3.91 -29.92
C PHE A 161 13.84 -3.27 -30.19
N ASN A 162 13.58 -2.11 -29.57
CA ASN A 162 12.31 -1.41 -29.64
C ASN A 162 11.11 -2.37 -29.49
N ILE A 163 11.10 -3.14 -28.39
CA ILE A 163 10.14 -4.22 -28.13
C ILE A 163 8.69 -3.73 -28.22
N SER A 164 8.47 -2.43 -28.08
CA SER A 164 7.18 -1.78 -28.27
C SER A 164 6.54 -1.95 -29.64
N LEU A 165 7.34 -2.03 -30.69
CA LEU A 165 6.88 -2.04 -32.08
C LEU A 165 6.78 -3.45 -32.65
N VAL A 166 7.30 -4.45 -31.93
CA VAL A 166 7.44 -5.81 -32.44
C VAL A 166 6.55 -6.75 -31.63
N ASN A 167 6.07 -7.84 -32.26
CA ASN A 167 5.32 -8.94 -31.61
C ASN A 167 6.17 -9.77 -30.61
N LEU A 168 7.08 -9.13 -29.89
CA LEU A 168 8.03 -9.72 -28.93
C LEU A 168 7.63 -9.50 -27.48
N ILE A 169 6.64 -8.64 -27.22
CA ILE A 169 6.22 -8.24 -25.86
C ILE A 169 5.98 -9.46 -24.95
N GLY A 170 5.32 -10.50 -25.47
CA GLY A 170 5.06 -11.72 -24.71
C GLY A 170 6.32 -12.49 -24.33
N GLY A 171 7.26 -12.67 -25.26
CA GLY A 171 8.54 -13.32 -25.00
C GLY A 171 9.43 -12.52 -24.04
N PHE A 172 9.46 -11.19 -24.23
CA PHE A 172 10.21 -10.27 -23.38
C PHE A 172 9.76 -10.35 -21.91
N TRP A 173 8.45 -10.30 -21.62
CA TRP A 173 8.00 -10.35 -20.23
C TRP A 173 8.27 -11.71 -19.57
N LYS A 174 8.17 -12.81 -20.32
CA LYS A 174 8.58 -14.14 -19.82
C LYS A 174 10.07 -14.15 -19.47
N MET A 175 10.90 -13.53 -20.32
CA MET A 175 12.34 -13.40 -20.08
C MET A 175 12.66 -12.55 -18.84
N CYS A 176 12.03 -11.37 -18.69
CA CYS A 176 12.20 -10.55 -17.49
C CYS A 176 11.82 -11.30 -16.22
N GLU A 177 10.65 -11.94 -16.21
CA GLU A 177 10.19 -12.70 -15.05
C GLU A 177 11.14 -13.85 -14.72
N HIS A 178 11.69 -14.53 -15.72
CA HIS A 178 12.65 -15.60 -15.50
C HIS A 178 13.98 -15.09 -14.93
N ILE A 179 14.49 -13.96 -15.42
CA ILE A 179 15.76 -13.35 -14.97
C ILE A 179 15.63 -12.86 -13.53
N TYR A 180 14.59 -12.08 -13.20
CA TYR A 180 14.44 -11.53 -11.85
C TYR A 180 13.81 -12.51 -10.84
N ASN A 181 13.36 -13.69 -11.27
CA ASN A 181 12.91 -14.77 -10.38
C ASN A 181 14.09 -15.61 -9.90
N LEU A 182 14.88 -15.03 -8.99
CA LEU A 182 15.95 -15.71 -8.29
C LEU A 182 15.41 -16.60 -7.14
N ASP A 183 15.87 -17.84 -7.09
CA ASP A 183 15.80 -18.73 -5.92
C ASP A 183 16.75 -18.26 -4.80
N TYR A 184 16.19 -17.90 -3.64
CA TYR A 184 16.94 -17.39 -2.50
C TYR A 184 18.05 -18.34 -2.03
N MET A 185 17.88 -19.66 -2.19
CA MET A 185 18.81 -20.66 -1.62
C MET A 185 20.00 -21.01 -2.53
N LYS A 186 19.93 -20.66 -3.82
CA LYS A 186 20.87 -21.19 -4.83
C LYS A 186 21.71 -20.15 -5.55
N ASN A 187 21.44 -18.87 -5.35
CA ASN A 187 21.99 -17.84 -6.21
C ASN A 187 23.22 -17.16 -5.60
N ALA A 188 24.12 -16.77 -6.50
CA ALA A 188 25.25 -15.94 -6.18
C ALA A 188 24.79 -14.62 -5.54
N PRO A 189 25.60 -14.03 -4.64
CA PRO A 189 25.23 -12.79 -3.97
C PRO A 189 25.02 -11.67 -4.97
N LEU A 190 23.91 -10.94 -4.82
CA LEU A 190 23.65 -9.72 -5.56
C LEU A 190 24.45 -8.56 -4.95
N CYS A 191 25.06 -7.74 -5.80
CA CYS A 191 25.79 -6.55 -5.40
C CYS A 191 24.81 -5.37 -5.28
N SER A 192 24.61 -4.85 -4.06
CA SER A 192 23.68 -3.74 -3.81
C SER A 192 24.01 -2.48 -4.61
N VAL A 193 25.30 -2.15 -4.77
CA VAL A 193 25.74 -0.98 -5.56
C VAL A 193 25.29 -1.10 -7.02
N LYS A 194 25.49 -2.27 -7.64
CA LYS A 194 25.03 -2.50 -9.02
C LYS A 194 23.51 -2.44 -9.13
N LEU A 195 22.79 -2.99 -8.15
CA LEU A 195 21.32 -2.90 -8.10
C LEU A 195 20.82 -1.46 -7.95
N SER A 196 21.50 -0.62 -7.16
CA SER A 196 21.20 0.82 -7.04
C SER A 196 21.32 1.50 -8.40
N ASN A 197 22.42 1.28 -9.12
CA ASN A 197 22.63 1.83 -10.45
C ASN A 197 21.55 1.38 -11.43
N CYS A 198 21.16 0.09 -11.40
CA CYS A 198 20.08 -0.43 -12.23
C CYS A 198 18.74 0.27 -11.94
N LEU A 199 18.41 0.51 -10.68
CA LEU A 199 17.19 1.21 -10.30
C LEU A 199 17.19 2.66 -10.77
N VAL A 200 18.29 3.40 -10.51
CA VAL A 200 18.44 4.80 -10.93
C VAL A 200 18.25 4.92 -12.43
N GLU A 201 18.97 4.12 -13.21
CA GLU A 201 18.86 4.13 -14.66
C GLU A 201 17.43 3.79 -15.15
N THR A 202 16.78 2.79 -14.54
CA THR A 202 15.42 2.41 -14.92
C THR A 202 14.41 3.52 -14.60
N ILE A 203 14.57 4.19 -13.46
CA ILE A 203 13.74 5.33 -13.05
C ILE A 203 13.96 6.53 -13.98
N GLU A 204 15.22 6.88 -14.28
CA GLU A 204 15.57 7.93 -15.23
C GLU A 204 14.98 7.66 -16.62
N THR A 205 15.09 6.42 -17.09
CA THR A 205 14.53 5.99 -18.38
C THR A 205 13.01 6.11 -18.40
N PHE A 206 12.32 5.70 -17.33
CA PHE A 206 10.89 5.93 -17.17
C PHE A 206 10.56 7.43 -17.17
N ASN A 207 11.34 8.24 -16.46
CA ASN A 207 11.10 9.68 -16.34
C ASN A 207 11.31 10.40 -17.67
N LYS A 208 12.28 9.97 -18.48
CA LYS A 208 12.55 10.50 -19.82
C LYS A 208 11.46 10.11 -20.84
N THR A 209 11.10 8.83 -20.88
CA THR A 209 10.21 8.28 -21.93
C THR A 209 8.74 8.35 -21.58
N LYS A 210 8.43 8.39 -20.28
CA LYS A 210 7.07 8.24 -19.72
C LYS A 210 6.38 6.92 -20.09
N ASP A 211 7.12 5.92 -20.58
CA ASP A 211 6.59 4.63 -21.01
C ASP A 211 6.24 3.74 -19.79
N GLU A 212 4.96 3.39 -19.64
CA GLU A 212 4.47 2.54 -18.55
C GLU A 212 5.15 1.16 -18.49
N ARG A 213 5.76 0.69 -19.57
CA ARG A 213 6.45 -0.61 -19.58
C ARG A 213 7.69 -0.60 -18.68
N PHE A 214 8.39 0.53 -18.56
CA PHE A 214 9.46 0.65 -17.57
C PHE A 214 8.93 0.60 -16.13
N SER A 215 7.70 1.06 -15.87
CA SER A 215 7.09 0.89 -14.54
C SER A 215 6.83 -0.58 -14.20
N ARG A 216 6.43 -1.40 -15.18
CA ARG A 216 6.29 -2.86 -15.01
C ARG A 216 7.63 -3.49 -14.69
N LEU A 217 8.68 -3.07 -15.40
CA LEU A 217 10.04 -3.55 -15.17
C LEU A 217 10.54 -3.17 -13.76
N LEU A 218 10.34 -1.93 -13.34
CA LEU A 218 10.62 -1.47 -11.96
C LEU A 218 9.92 -2.37 -10.93
N LEU A 219 8.64 -2.68 -11.12
CA LEU A 219 7.95 -3.58 -10.18
C LEU A 219 8.52 -5.00 -10.15
N ILE A 220 8.99 -5.52 -11.28
CA ILE A 220 9.65 -6.83 -11.33
C ILE A 220 10.97 -6.76 -10.54
N ILE A 221 11.76 -5.70 -10.71
CA ILE A 221 13.00 -5.47 -9.95
C ILE A 221 12.70 -5.35 -8.45
N PHE A 222 11.77 -4.48 -8.04
CA PHE A 222 11.40 -4.31 -6.63
C PHE A 222 10.79 -5.58 -6.02
N LYS A 223 10.05 -6.39 -6.80
CA LYS A 223 9.57 -7.71 -6.36
C LYS A 223 10.75 -8.64 -6.05
N MET A 224 11.80 -8.63 -6.87
CA MET A 224 13.03 -9.38 -6.59
C MET A 224 13.70 -8.86 -5.31
N LEU A 225 13.88 -7.54 -5.19
CA LEU A 225 14.51 -6.93 -4.01
C LEU A 225 13.76 -7.24 -2.72
N HIS A 226 12.43 -7.12 -2.72
CA HIS A 226 11.58 -7.47 -1.58
C HIS A 226 11.76 -8.95 -1.18
N ARG A 227 11.73 -9.87 -2.16
CA ARG A 227 11.88 -11.31 -1.88
C ARG A 227 13.23 -11.66 -1.28
N HIS A 228 14.29 -10.94 -1.66
CA HIS A 228 15.65 -11.17 -1.16
C HIS A 228 16.00 -10.27 0.03
N ARG A 229 15.04 -9.49 0.56
CA ARG A 229 15.25 -8.53 1.66
C ARG A 229 16.38 -7.52 1.36
N LEU A 230 16.50 -7.12 0.09
CA LEU A 230 17.54 -6.20 -0.38
C LEU A 230 17.07 -4.74 -0.46
N ILE A 231 15.79 -4.46 -0.21
CA ILE A 231 15.24 -3.09 -0.31
C ILE A 231 16.01 -2.13 0.60
N GLU A 232 16.40 -2.56 1.80
CA GLU A 232 17.12 -1.72 2.77
C GLU A 232 18.59 -1.48 2.41
N LEU A 233 19.15 -2.33 1.53
CA LEU A 233 20.56 -2.28 1.16
C LEU A 233 20.81 -1.51 -0.15
N VAL A 234 19.76 -1.27 -0.93
CA VAL A 234 19.83 -0.64 -2.24
C VAL A 234 19.43 0.83 -2.11
N GLN A 235 20.21 1.71 -2.73
CA GLN A 235 19.98 3.15 -2.75
C GLN A 235 19.17 3.52 -4.00
N PHE A 236 18.07 4.23 -3.81
CA PHE A 236 17.23 4.76 -4.88
C PHE A 236 16.42 5.95 -4.35
N ASP A 237 15.93 6.80 -5.25
CA ASP A 237 15.03 7.90 -4.88
C ASP A 237 13.62 7.35 -4.60
N VAL A 238 13.25 7.30 -3.33
CA VAL A 238 11.95 6.78 -2.89
C VAL A 238 10.80 7.75 -3.22
N LEU A 239 11.08 9.06 -3.32
CA LEU A 239 10.09 10.04 -3.74
C LEU A 239 9.77 9.88 -5.24
N GLU A 240 10.78 9.67 -6.08
CA GLU A 240 10.54 9.36 -7.49
C GLU A 240 9.74 8.06 -7.65
N LEU A 241 10.09 7.01 -6.90
CA LEU A 241 9.30 5.76 -6.90
C LEU A 241 7.84 6.00 -6.47
N TYR A 242 7.60 6.87 -5.49
CA TYR A 242 6.26 7.28 -5.08
C TYR A 242 5.50 7.94 -6.23
N TRP A 243 6.10 8.90 -6.94
CA TRP A 243 5.45 9.56 -8.08
C TRP A 243 5.16 8.61 -9.24
N ILE A 244 6.08 7.68 -9.53
CA ILE A 244 5.86 6.60 -10.50
C ILE A 244 4.67 5.74 -10.06
N THR A 245 4.63 5.37 -8.78
CA THR A 245 3.54 4.60 -8.19
C THR A 245 2.21 5.31 -8.37
N VAL A 246 2.11 6.59 -7.98
CA VAL A 246 0.90 7.40 -8.12
C VAL A 246 0.45 7.42 -9.58
N LYS A 247 1.34 7.76 -10.50
CA LYS A 247 1.00 7.86 -11.93
C LYS A 247 0.45 6.55 -12.50
N VAL A 248 1.15 5.44 -12.23
CA VAL A 248 0.80 4.11 -12.77
C VAL A 248 -0.44 3.54 -12.12
N PHE A 249 -0.60 3.76 -10.81
CA PHE A 249 -1.77 3.28 -10.09
C PHE A 249 -3.02 4.05 -10.52
N MET A 250 -2.92 5.39 -10.63
CA MET A 250 -4.03 6.24 -11.06
C MET A 250 -4.43 5.99 -12.52
N SER A 251 -3.48 5.75 -13.44
CA SER A 251 -3.81 5.43 -14.84
C SER A 251 -4.56 4.10 -14.97
N ARG A 252 -4.44 3.21 -13.97
CA ARG A 252 -5.01 1.86 -13.97
C ARG A 252 -6.21 1.71 -13.05
N LEU A 253 -6.62 2.78 -12.36
CA LEU A 253 -7.74 2.74 -11.42
C LEU A 253 -9.00 2.08 -12.00
N PRO A 254 -9.42 2.38 -13.24
CA PRO A 254 -10.62 1.76 -13.84
C PRO A 254 -10.50 0.26 -14.10
N LYS A 255 -9.27 -0.30 -14.11
CA LYS A 255 -8.97 -1.71 -14.45
C LYS A 255 -8.20 -2.42 -13.32
N ILE A 256 -8.38 -1.93 -12.09
CA ILE A 256 -7.61 -2.38 -10.93
C ILE A 256 -7.63 -3.91 -10.80
N GLN A 257 -8.81 -4.54 -10.89
CA GLN A 257 -9.00 -5.97 -10.57
C GLN A 257 -8.14 -6.95 -11.40
N GLU A 258 -7.66 -6.56 -12.57
CA GLU A 258 -6.92 -7.45 -13.49
C GLU A 258 -5.41 -7.22 -13.50
N SER A 259 -4.91 -6.26 -12.72
CA SER A 259 -3.51 -5.84 -12.86
C SER A 259 -2.54 -6.65 -11.98
N TYR A 260 -1.49 -7.17 -12.61
CA TYR A 260 -0.31 -7.74 -11.93
C TYR A 260 0.26 -6.81 -10.84
N PHE A 261 0.08 -5.50 -11.02
CA PHE A 261 0.56 -4.42 -10.15
C PHE A 261 0.01 -4.52 -8.73
N ILE A 262 -1.29 -4.79 -8.57
CA ILE A 262 -1.93 -4.81 -7.25
C ILE A 262 -1.38 -5.91 -6.34
N ASN A 263 -0.91 -7.02 -6.88
CA ASN A 263 -0.44 -8.12 -6.04
C ASN A 263 0.94 -7.87 -5.42
N TYR A 264 1.75 -6.96 -6.00
CA TYR A 264 3.15 -6.76 -5.61
C TYR A 264 3.42 -5.37 -5.06
N LEU A 265 2.81 -4.32 -5.62
CA LEU A 265 2.99 -2.95 -5.18
C LEU A 265 2.72 -2.75 -3.67
N PRO A 266 1.64 -3.32 -3.08
CA PRO A 266 1.40 -3.26 -1.63
C PRO A 266 2.44 -3.97 -0.78
N LYS A 267 3.19 -4.94 -1.35
CA LYS A 267 4.25 -5.67 -0.61
C LYS A 267 5.54 -4.86 -0.63
N ILE A 268 5.87 -4.31 -1.80
CA ILE A 268 7.03 -3.41 -1.98
C ILE A 268 6.91 -2.22 -1.04
N TRP A 269 5.76 -1.53 -1.04
CA TRP A 269 5.56 -0.37 -0.18
C TRP A 269 5.54 -0.70 1.31
N ILE A 270 5.03 -1.86 1.72
CA ILE A 270 5.17 -2.27 3.12
C ILE A 270 6.62 -2.52 3.51
N GLY A 271 7.43 -3.07 2.60
CA GLY A 271 8.87 -3.19 2.84
C GLY A 271 9.56 -1.83 3.00
N ILE A 272 9.16 -0.84 2.19
CA ILE A 272 9.72 0.53 2.24
C ILE A 272 9.25 1.30 3.48
N LEU A 273 7.97 1.15 3.88
CA LEU A 273 7.36 1.79 5.05
C LEU A 273 7.63 1.01 6.35
N SER A 274 8.50 0.00 6.31
CA SER A 274 8.91 -0.76 7.48
C SER A 274 9.67 0.13 8.47
N PRO A 275 9.54 -0.09 9.80
CA PRO A 275 10.32 0.64 10.81
C PRO A 275 11.85 0.58 10.58
N LEU A 276 12.34 -0.52 10.02
CA LEU A 276 13.77 -0.77 9.82
C LEU A 276 14.38 0.13 8.74
N THR A 277 13.61 0.46 7.71
CA THR A 277 14.05 1.31 6.60
C THR A 277 13.77 2.78 6.89
N ASN A 278 12.56 3.09 7.37
CA ASN A 278 11.99 4.43 7.53
C ASN A 278 12.42 5.46 6.46
N LEU A 279 12.54 5.01 5.19
CA LEU A 279 13.05 5.83 4.09
C LEU A 279 12.01 6.82 3.55
N PHE A 280 10.73 6.61 3.88
CA PHE A 280 9.63 7.36 3.33
C PHE A 280 8.61 7.72 4.39
N GLN A 281 8.32 9.02 4.54
CA GLN A 281 7.33 9.54 5.47
C GLN A 281 6.01 9.85 4.77
N ILE A 282 4.90 9.51 5.43
CA ILE A 282 3.53 9.91 5.09
C ILE A 282 3.21 11.15 5.94
N ASP A 283 3.45 12.31 5.36
CA ASP A 283 3.41 13.63 5.99
C ASP A 283 2.43 14.60 5.32
N VAL A 284 1.75 14.16 4.26
CA VAL A 284 0.73 14.92 3.53
C VAL A 284 -0.44 14.02 3.11
N ASP A 285 -1.63 14.60 2.99
CA ASP A 285 -2.87 13.89 2.66
C ASP A 285 -2.75 13.06 1.38
N GLY A 286 -2.11 13.61 0.34
CA GLY A 286 -1.94 12.91 -0.94
C GLY A 286 -1.20 11.57 -0.81
N LYS A 287 -0.18 11.49 0.06
CA LYS A 287 0.56 10.24 0.33
C LYS A 287 -0.34 9.26 1.07
N LEU A 288 -1.03 9.72 2.11
CA LEU A 288 -1.93 8.91 2.92
C LEU A 288 -3.06 8.30 2.06
N LEU A 289 -3.73 9.12 1.26
CA LEU A 289 -4.80 8.72 0.33
C LEU A 289 -4.32 7.70 -0.70
N THR A 290 -3.13 7.92 -1.28
CA THR A 290 -2.53 6.99 -2.25
C THR A 290 -2.30 5.61 -1.63
N PHE A 291 -1.70 5.55 -0.43
CA PHE A 291 -1.43 4.27 0.22
C PHE A 291 -2.69 3.56 0.69
N ALA A 292 -3.66 4.29 1.23
CA ALA A 292 -4.95 3.69 1.58
C ALA A 292 -5.64 3.08 0.37
N CYS A 293 -5.54 3.72 -0.79
CA CYS A 293 -6.07 3.18 -2.03
C CYS A 293 -5.39 1.87 -2.44
N ILE A 294 -4.05 1.86 -2.50
CA ILE A 294 -3.24 0.67 -2.82
C ILE A 294 -3.53 -0.48 -1.84
N PHE A 295 -3.56 -0.18 -0.54
CA PHE A 295 -3.76 -1.17 0.50
C PHE A 295 -5.19 -1.68 0.57
N SER A 296 -6.18 -0.83 0.29
CA SER A 296 -7.57 -1.27 0.22
C SER A 296 -7.77 -2.27 -0.92
N ALA A 297 -7.25 -1.98 -2.12
CA ALA A 297 -7.30 -2.90 -3.25
C ALA A 297 -6.62 -4.26 -2.95
N ASP A 298 -5.48 -4.26 -2.26
CA ASP A 298 -4.79 -5.49 -1.82
C ASP A 298 -5.63 -6.32 -0.86
N LEU A 299 -6.20 -5.67 0.16
CA LEU A 299 -6.99 -6.34 1.19
C LEU A 299 -8.31 -6.87 0.61
N SER A 300 -8.98 -6.11 -0.26
CA SER A 300 -10.18 -6.53 -1.00
C SER A 300 -9.92 -7.82 -1.78
N ASN A 301 -8.84 -7.86 -2.55
CA ASN A 301 -8.48 -9.04 -3.34
C ASN A 301 -8.15 -10.27 -2.48
N LYS A 302 -7.57 -10.06 -1.29
CA LYS A 302 -7.30 -11.15 -0.34
C LYS A 302 -8.57 -11.68 0.31
N LEU A 303 -9.45 -10.79 0.75
CA LEU A 303 -10.75 -11.15 1.32
C LEU A 303 -11.60 -11.87 0.28
N LYS A 304 -11.67 -11.37 -0.96
CA LYS A 304 -12.33 -12.02 -2.09
C LYS A 304 -11.86 -13.47 -2.28
N LYS A 305 -10.54 -13.70 -2.36
CA LYS A 305 -9.99 -15.07 -2.49
C LYS A 305 -10.43 -15.98 -1.37
N VAL A 306 -10.44 -15.50 -0.13
CA VAL A 306 -10.85 -16.29 1.05
C VAL A 306 -12.34 -16.57 1.03
N VAL A 307 -13.16 -15.58 0.69
CA VAL A 307 -14.61 -15.74 0.48
C VAL A 307 -14.90 -16.71 -0.65
N ASP A 308 -14.09 -16.75 -1.70
CA ASP A 308 -14.21 -17.70 -2.82
C ASP A 308 -13.69 -19.12 -2.46
N GLY A 309 -13.22 -19.33 -1.23
CA GLY A 309 -12.71 -20.63 -0.75
C GLY A 309 -11.23 -20.89 -1.04
N SER A 310 -10.50 -19.89 -1.55
CA SER A 310 -9.07 -19.95 -1.85
C SER A 310 -8.22 -19.33 -0.72
N GLY A 311 -7.93 -20.13 0.32
CA GLY A 311 -6.95 -19.79 1.36
C GLY A 311 -7.56 -19.25 2.67
N LYS A 312 -6.73 -18.63 3.53
CA LYS A 312 -7.11 -18.08 4.83
C LYS A 312 -6.74 -16.59 4.97
N PHE A 313 -7.51 -15.83 5.75
CA PHE A 313 -7.24 -14.41 5.98
C PHE A 313 -6.46 -14.13 7.28
N GLU A 314 -5.20 -14.53 7.37
CA GLU A 314 -4.43 -14.29 8.62
C GLU A 314 -4.09 -12.80 8.84
N VAL A 315 -4.50 -12.21 9.96
CA VAL A 315 -4.19 -10.79 10.28
C VAL A 315 -2.74 -10.67 10.79
N THR A 316 -1.81 -10.49 9.86
CA THR A 316 -0.38 -10.28 10.15
C THR A 316 -0.08 -8.82 10.47
N ASN A 317 1.09 -8.52 11.06
CA ASN A 317 1.54 -7.14 11.34
C ASN A 317 1.48 -6.23 10.10
N ASN A 318 1.85 -6.77 8.93
CA ASN A 318 1.76 -6.03 7.67
C ASN A 318 0.31 -5.71 7.27
N LYS A 319 -0.66 -6.57 7.61
CA LYS A 319 -2.09 -6.28 7.38
C LYS A 319 -2.63 -5.30 8.42
N LYS A 320 -2.18 -5.37 9.68
CA LYS A 320 -2.48 -4.38 10.71
C LYS A 320 -2.05 -2.98 10.27
N GLN A 321 -0.78 -2.81 9.87
CA GLN A 321 -0.25 -1.55 9.34
C GLN A 321 -1.10 -1.00 8.19
N LYS A 322 -1.48 -1.85 7.21
CA LYS A 322 -2.39 -1.46 6.13
C LYS A 322 -3.73 -0.96 6.64
N LEU A 323 -4.37 -1.71 7.52
CA LEU A 323 -5.66 -1.34 8.10
C LEU A 323 -5.59 -0.01 8.85
N TYR A 324 -4.52 0.24 9.62
CA TYR A 324 -4.36 1.50 10.32
C TYR A 324 -4.15 2.71 9.39
N ILE A 325 -3.41 2.55 8.28
CA ILE A 325 -3.25 3.60 7.26
C ILE A 325 -4.60 3.89 6.59
N ILE A 326 -5.37 2.85 6.24
CA ILE A 326 -6.72 3.00 5.69
C ILE A 326 -7.64 3.65 6.72
N TYR A 327 -7.55 3.26 7.99
CA TYR A 327 -8.34 3.82 9.08
C TYR A 327 -8.09 5.32 9.26
N LEU A 328 -6.83 5.74 9.33
CA LEU A 328 -6.48 7.17 9.41
C LEU A 328 -6.99 7.94 8.18
N THR A 329 -6.98 7.30 7.01
CA THR A 329 -7.54 7.89 5.79
C THR A 329 -9.05 8.11 5.88
N MET A 330 -9.78 7.27 6.60
CA MET A 330 -11.23 7.47 6.83
C MET A 330 -11.53 8.73 7.65
N ASN A 331 -10.58 9.23 8.44
CA ASN A 331 -10.68 10.53 9.10
C ASN A 331 -10.48 11.67 8.10
N VAL A 332 -9.43 11.59 7.28
CA VAL A 332 -9.18 12.56 6.20
C VAL A 332 -10.35 12.62 5.20
N TYR A 333 -10.99 11.48 4.94
CA TYR A 333 -12.12 11.36 4.03
C TYR A 333 -13.27 12.35 4.32
N THR A 334 -13.46 12.77 5.57
CA THR A 334 -14.58 13.67 5.91
C THR A 334 -14.41 15.05 5.28
N PHE A 335 -13.19 15.58 5.18
CA PHE A 335 -12.92 16.95 4.75
C PHE A 335 -12.20 17.08 3.39
N ILE A 336 -11.80 15.97 2.75
CA ILE A 336 -11.19 16.03 1.41
C ILE A 336 -12.18 16.52 0.33
N ASP A 337 -11.59 17.08 -0.72
CA ASP A 337 -12.27 17.53 -1.92
C ASP A 337 -13.09 16.41 -2.60
N GLN A 338 -14.22 16.81 -3.19
CA GLN A 338 -15.16 15.90 -3.82
C GLN A 338 -14.54 15.12 -5.00
N THR A 339 -13.60 15.72 -5.74
CA THR A 339 -12.92 15.04 -6.86
C THR A 339 -12.09 13.86 -6.39
N ILE A 340 -11.44 13.97 -5.23
CA ILE A 340 -10.68 12.89 -4.61
C ILE A 340 -11.64 11.79 -4.13
N LYS A 341 -12.76 12.19 -3.52
CA LYS A 341 -13.80 11.25 -3.06
C LYS A 341 -14.33 10.38 -4.20
N MET A 342 -14.48 10.93 -5.42
CA MET A 342 -15.03 10.21 -6.57
C MET A 342 -14.27 8.92 -6.88
N TRP A 343 -12.94 8.93 -6.78
CA TRP A 343 -12.12 7.77 -7.15
C TRP A 343 -11.73 6.90 -5.95
N LEU A 344 -11.62 7.48 -4.74
CA LEU A 344 -11.28 6.72 -3.54
C LEU A 344 -12.48 5.92 -3.00
N ARG A 345 -13.70 6.48 -3.08
CA ARG A 345 -14.92 5.86 -2.53
C ARG A 345 -15.18 4.46 -3.08
N PRO A 346 -15.13 4.18 -4.40
CA PRO A 346 -15.40 2.83 -4.92
C PRO A 346 -14.46 1.78 -4.35
N ILE A 347 -13.20 2.13 -4.10
CA ILE A 347 -12.17 1.20 -3.63
C ILE A 347 -12.33 0.90 -2.14
N LEU A 348 -12.66 1.93 -1.35
CA LEU A 348 -13.01 1.75 0.07
C LEU A 348 -14.33 0.97 0.23
N MET A 349 -15.32 1.23 -0.63
CA MET A 349 -16.59 0.49 -0.67
C MET A 349 -16.37 -0.98 -1.05
N GLU A 350 -15.46 -1.26 -1.98
CA GLU A 350 -15.10 -2.63 -2.33
C GLU A 350 -14.49 -3.37 -1.14
N LEU A 351 -13.58 -2.73 -0.39
CA LEU A 351 -13.01 -3.31 0.83
C LEU A 351 -14.09 -3.58 1.89
N HIS A 352 -14.96 -2.61 2.13
CA HIS A 352 -16.10 -2.77 3.05
C HIS A 352 -16.98 -3.96 2.64
N THR A 353 -17.36 -4.06 1.37
CA THR A 353 -18.20 -5.12 0.83
C THR A 353 -17.57 -6.50 1.02
N TRP A 354 -16.27 -6.64 0.74
CA TRP A 354 -15.58 -7.93 0.93
C TRP A 354 -15.38 -8.28 2.39
N LEU A 355 -15.22 -7.29 3.27
CA LEU A 355 -15.16 -7.54 4.71
C LEU A 355 -16.50 -7.98 5.28
N GLN A 356 -17.61 -7.39 4.81
CA GLN A 356 -18.97 -7.83 5.15
C GLN A 356 -19.19 -9.30 4.76
N LYS A 357 -18.94 -9.64 3.49
CA LYS A 357 -19.05 -11.03 2.99
C LYS A 357 -18.14 -11.99 3.75
N TYR A 358 -16.97 -11.52 4.14
CA TYR A 358 -16.04 -12.30 4.96
C TYR A 358 -16.66 -12.61 6.33
N PHE A 359 -17.26 -11.63 7.03
CA PHE A 359 -17.92 -11.89 8.31
C PHE A 359 -19.18 -12.77 8.19
N GLU A 360 -19.89 -12.70 7.07
CA GLU A 360 -21.03 -13.58 6.81
C GLU A 360 -20.62 -15.05 6.62
N LYS A 361 -19.45 -15.28 6.00
CA LYS A 361 -18.99 -16.62 5.62
C LYS A 361 -18.01 -17.26 6.61
N CYS A 362 -17.24 -16.45 7.33
CA CYS A 362 -16.14 -16.91 8.17
C CYS A 362 -16.33 -16.45 9.61
N SER A 363 -16.10 -17.36 10.57
CA SER A 363 -16.03 -16.96 11.97
C SER A 363 -14.81 -16.08 12.22
N ILE A 364 -15.00 -14.99 12.96
CA ILE A 364 -13.89 -14.15 13.46
C ILE A 364 -13.42 -14.58 14.85
N GLN A 365 -14.14 -15.50 15.50
CA GLN A 365 -13.83 -15.95 16.86
C GLN A 365 -12.47 -16.66 16.94
N ASP A 366 -11.99 -17.20 15.81
CA ASP A 366 -10.68 -17.86 15.71
C ASP A 366 -9.49 -16.88 15.77
N TYR A 367 -9.73 -15.57 15.60
CA TYR A 367 -8.68 -14.55 15.73
C TYR A 367 -8.41 -14.21 17.19
N SER A 368 -7.19 -13.71 17.47
CA SER A 368 -6.93 -13.03 18.74
C SER A 368 -7.91 -11.88 18.93
N PHE A 369 -8.27 -11.60 20.18
CA PHE A 369 -9.23 -10.57 20.53
C PHE A 369 -8.86 -9.18 19.94
N GLU A 370 -7.57 -8.85 19.95
CA GLU A 370 -7.03 -7.64 19.30
C GLU A 370 -7.34 -7.60 17.79
N ASN A 371 -7.11 -8.70 17.09
CA ASN A 371 -7.38 -8.79 15.65
C ASN A 371 -8.87 -8.71 15.35
N GLN A 372 -9.73 -9.30 16.19
CA GLN A 372 -11.18 -9.13 16.11
C GLN A 372 -11.55 -7.65 16.27
N PHE A 373 -11.01 -7.00 17.31
CA PHE A 373 -11.25 -5.60 17.60
C PHE A 373 -10.87 -4.71 16.42
N LEU A 374 -9.66 -4.88 15.85
CA LEU A 374 -9.18 -4.08 14.73
C LEU A 374 -10.07 -4.20 13.48
N LEU A 375 -10.47 -5.43 13.13
CA LEU A 375 -11.33 -5.66 11.97
C LEU A 375 -12.71 -5.03 12.15
N LEU A 376 -13.30 -5.16 13.33
CA LEU A 376 -14.61 -4.60 13.67
C LEU A 376 -14.58 -3.08 13.78
N GLN A 377 -13.52 -2.52 14.37
CA GLN A 377 -13.26 -1.09 14.42
C GLN A 377 -13.18 -0.50 13.00
N TYR A 378 -12.38 -1.09 12.12
CA TYR A 378 -12.31 -0.66 10.72
C TYR A 378 -13.68 -0.77 10.03
N TYR A 379 -14.38 -1.88 10.21
CA TYR A 379 -15.69 -2.08 9.60
C TYR A 379 -16.68 -0.98 10.01
N LEU A 380 -16.81 -0.69 11.31
CA LEU A 380 -17.70 0.37 11.80
C LEU A 380 -17.29 1.75 11.29
N LYS A 381 -15.99 2.05 11.28
CA LYS A 381 -15.49 3.30 10.73
C LYS A 381 -15.86 3.46 9.27
N SER A 382 -15.65 2.41 8.47
CA SER A 382 -16.01 2.41 7.05
C SER A 382 -17.51 2.57 6.82
N LEU A 383 -18.34 1.96 7.67
CA LEU A 383 -19.79 2.07 7.60
C LEU A 383 -20.25 3.52 7.82
N VAL A 384 -19.74 4.17 8.87
CA VAL A 384 -20.07 5.55 9.20
C VAL A 384 -19.54 6.51 8.12
N THR A 385 -18.27 6.38 7.74
CA THR A 385 -17.59 7.31 6.82
C THR A 385 -18.12 7.20 5.39
N LEU A 386 -18.43 6.00 4.90
CA LEU A 386 -18.86 5.79 3.51
C LEU A 386 -20.39 5.89 3.34
N GLY A 387 -21.13 6.00 4.44
CA GLY A 387 -22.58 6.04 4.45
C GLY A 387 -23.21 4.69 4.07
N CYS A 388 -22.61 3.57 4.48
CA CYS A 388 -23.19 2.26 4.24
C CYS A 388 -24.39 2.03 5.18
N GLU A 389 -25.37 1.26 4.71
CA GLU A 389 -26.48 0.79 5.54
C GLU A 389 -26.03 -0.35 6.47
N ILE A 390 -26.55 -0.38 7.70
CA ILE A 390 -26.34 -1.50 8.62
C ILE A 390 -27.33 -2.61 8.27
N LEU A 391 -26.83 -3.78 7.87
CA LEU A 391 -27.66 -4.96 7.66
C LEU A 391 -27.93 -5.66 9.00
N ARG A 392 -29.06 -6.40 9.08
CA ARG A 392 -29.39 -7.19 10.28
C ARG A 392 -28.32 -8.23 10.62
N GLY A 393 -27.64 -8.79 9.61
CA GLY A 393 -26.54 -9.72 9.80
C GLY A 393 -25.36 -9.10 10.55
N ASP A 394 -25.04 -7.84 10.24
CA ASP A 394 -23.94 -7.10 10.86
C ASP A 394 -24.17 -6.98 12.38
N LEU A 395 -25.40 -6.64 12.81
CA LEU A 395 -25.74 -6.49 14.22
C LEU A 395 -25.47 -7.75 15.06
N ASN A 396 -25.64 -8.94 14.49
CA ASN A 396 -25.37 -10.19 15.21
C ASN A 396 -23.89 -10.37 15.49
N ILE A 397 -23.04 -10.09 14.50
CA ILE A 397 -21.57 -10.14 14.64
C ILE A 397 -21.12 -9.18 15.74
N PHE A 398 -21.66 -7.96 15.75
CA PHE A 398 -21.32 -6.96 16.76
C PHE A 398 -21.87 -7.29 18.14
N LYS A 399 -23.08 -7.84 18.25
CA LYS A 399 -23.71 -8.10 19.55
C LYS A 399 -22.87 -9.02 20.43
N GLU A 400 -22.37 -10.11 19.86
CA GLU A 400 -21.52 -11.05 20.61
C GLU A 400 -20.21 -10.39 21.04
N PHE A 401 -19.51 -9.73 20.10
CA PHE A 401 -18.24 -9.08 20.38
C PHE A 401 -18.36 -7.93 21.40
N LEU A 402 -19.39 -7.09 21.26
CA LEU A 402 -19.68 -6.00 22.19
C LEU A 402 -20.06 -6.52 23.58
N SER A 403 -20.76 -7.65 23.68
CA SER A 403 -21.03 -8.32 24.96
C SER A 403 -19.73 -8.75 25.64
N ASN A 404 -18.79 -9.32 24.87
CA ASN A 404 -17.49 -9.71 25.38
C ASN A 404 -16.67 -8.47 25.83
N LEU A 405 -16.65 -7.39 25.05
CA LEU A 405 -16.00 -6.13 25.46
C LEU A 405 -16.60 -5.57 26.75
N LYS A 406 -17.93 -5.53 26.85
CA LYS A 406 -18.66 -5.01 28.02
C LYS A 406 -18.40 -5.82 29.29
N SER A 407 -18.12 -7.12 29.15
CA SER A 407 -17.81 -8.00 30.28
C SER A 407 -16.42 -7.74 30.89
N GLN A 408 -15.55 -7.00 30.19
CA GLN A 408 -14.18 -6.72 30.63
C GLN A 408 -14.02 -5.24 31.03
N PRO A 409 -13.97 -4.91 32.33
CA PRO A 409 -13.94 -3.51 32.79
C PRO A 409 -12.82 -2.66 32.19
N SER A 410 -11.65 -3.27 31.95
CA SER A 410 -10.49 -2.62 31.34
C SER A 410 -10.68 -2.24 29.87
N LEU A 411 -11.71 -2.80 29.21
CA LEU A 411 -12.06 -2.55 27.81
C LEU A 411 -13.34 -1.72 27.65
N ASN A 412 -13.97 -1.31 28.74
CA ASN A 412 -15.25 -0.61 28.67
C ASN A 412 -15.17 0.70 27.87
N LEU A 413 -14.05 1.43 27.89
CA LEU A 413 -13.94 2.62 27.05
C LEU A 413 -13.91 2.27 25.55
N HIS A 414 -13.27 1.17 25.17
CA HIS A 414 -13.30 0.67 23.79
C HIS A 414 -14.73 0.29 23.38
N TYR A 415 -15.50 -0.32 24.28
CA TYR A 415 -16.93 -0.56 24.05
C TYR A 415 -17.69 0.74 23.76
N HIS A 416 -17.52 1.78 24.58
CA HIS A 416 -18.21 3.06 24.36
C HIS A 416 -17.77 3.75 23.08
N PHE A 417 -16.49 3.64 22.73
CA PHE A 417 -15.98 4.10 21.45
C PHE A 417 -16.68 3.41 20.26
N LEU A 418 -16.82 2.08 20.26
CA LEU A 418 -17.53 1.37 19.20
C LEU A 418 -19.05 1.69 19.21
N ILE A 419 -19.68 1.77 20.38
CA ILE A 419 -21.09 2.13 20.52
C ILE A 419 -21.36 3.54 20.00
N SER A 420 -20.43 4.48 20.16
CA SER A 420 -20.62 5.83 19.62
C SER A 420 -20.76 5.85 18.09
N HIS A 421 -20.10 4.93 17.37
CA HIS A 421 -20.28 4.75 15.92
C HIS A 421 -21.69 4.23 15.58
N PHE A 422 -22.21 3.32 16.41
CA PHE A 422 -23.59 2.83 16.26
C PHE A 422 -24.61 3.93 16.48
N ILE A 423 -24.50 4.66 17.59
CA ILE A 423 -25.43 5.74 17.94
C ILE A 423 -25.44 6.82 16.84
N LEU A 424 -24.32 7.07 16.16
CA LEU A 424 -24.31 7.97 15.00
C LEU A 424 -25.18 7.50 13.83
N LYS A 425 -25.35 6.20 13.65
CA LYS A 425 -26.09 5.60 12.54
C LYS A 425 -27.55 5.29 12.86
N PHE A 426 -27.89 5.14 14.14
CA PHE A 426 -29.27 4.89 14.58
C PHE A 426 -30.32 5.96 14.19
N PRO A 427 -30.02 7.28 14.16
CA PRO A 427 -30.99 8.29 13.77
C PRO A 427 -31.55 8.11 12.35
N GLU A 428 -30.74 7.62 11.40
CA GLU A 428 -31.20 7.31 10.04
C GLU A 428 -32.20 6.14 10.02
N ILE A 429 -32.01 5.15 10.90
CA ILE A 429 -32.86 3.96 11.00
C ILE A 429 -34.20 4.30 11.67
N LEU A 430 -34.20 5.21 12.66
CA LEU A 430 -35.37 5.56 13.46
C LEU A 430 -36.19 6.72 12.86
N ALA A 431 -35.57 7.65 12.12
CA ALA A 431 -36.28 8.65 11.34
C ALA A 431 -37.23 8.03 10.28
N SER A 432 -36.98 6.79 9.86
CA SER A 432 -37.88 6.04 8.97
C SER A 432 -39.17 5.54 9.64
N LYS A 433 -39.29 5.64 10.97
CA LYS A 433 -40.47 5.23 11.75
C LYS A 433 -41.05 6.44 12.49
N GLU A 434 -41.93 7.17 11.80
CA GLU A 434 -42.53 8.47 12.17
C GLU A 434 -43.28 8.59 13.52
N LEU A 435 -43.25 7.64 14.44
CA LEU A 435 -44.09 7.69 15.64
C LEU A 435 -43.33 7.31 16.92
N ASN A 436 -42.92 8.35 17.66
CA ASN A 436 -42.28 8.42 19.00
C ASN A 436 -40.74 8.52 19.04
N PRO A 437 -40.18 9.73 19.26
CA PRO A 437 -38.73 9.93 19.47
C PRO A 437 -38.20 9.42 20.83
N ALA A 438 -39.03 8.77 21.65
CA ALA A 438 -38.68 8.30 22.99
C ALA A 438 -37.50 7.29 23.07
N PRO A 439 -37.33 6.33 22.13
CA PRO A 439 -36.28 5.31 22.24
C PRO A 439 -34.86 5.86 22.13
N GLU A 440 -34.62 6.83 21.23
CA GLU A 440 -33.29 7.41 21.00
C GLU A 440 -32.73 8.10 22.25
N PHE A 441 -33.59 8.80 22.99
CA PHE A 441 -33.16 9.49 24.21
C PHE A 441 -32.73 8.54 25.31
N ILE A 442 -33.39 7.37 25.41
CA ILE A 442 -33.07 6.33 26.39
C ILE A 442 -31.67 5.76 26.10
N GLU A 443 -31.35 5.54 24.82
CA GLU A 443 -30.04 5.04 24.41
C GLU A 443 -28.92 6.06 24.69
N ILE A 444 -29.13 7.34 24.38
CA ILE A 444 -28.16 8.41 24.65
C ILE A 444 -27.92 8.55 26.17
N GLU A 445 -28.98 8.55 26.97
CA GLU A 445 -28.88 8.64 28.43
C GLU A 445 -28.15 7.43 29.03
N SER A 446 -28.49 6.22 28.57
CA SER A 446 -27.79 5.00 28.98
C SER A 446 -26.32 5.03 28.58
N PHE A 447 -26.01 5.52 27.37
CA PHE A 447 -24.64 5.69 26.90
C PHE A 447 -23.86 6.67 27.78
N LEU A 448 -24.42 7.86 28.06
CA LEU A 448 -23.75 8.88 28.88
C LEU A 448 -23.51 8.39 30.30
N SER A 449 -24.53 7.80 30.93
CA SER A 449 -24.43 7.28 32.30
C SER A 449 -23.33 6.23 32.41
N SER A 450 -23.29 5.30 31.44
CA SER A 450 -22.27 4.26 31.38
C SER A 450 -20.87 4.83 31.06
N LEU A 451 -20.77 5.81 30.17
CA LEU A 451 -19.50 6.47 29.83
C LEU A 451 -18.91 7.24 31.02
N ILE A 452 -19.75 7.97 31.78
CA ILE A 452 -19.34 8.69 33.00
C ILE A 452 -18.75 7.72 34.03
N LEU A 453 -19.44 6.59 34.27
CA LEU A 453 -18.97 5.56 35.21
C LEU A 453 -17.61 4.98 34.80
N VAL A 454 -17.39 4.77 33.49
CA VAL A 454 -16.12 4.25 32.98
C VAL A 454 -15.00 5.28 33.14
N LEU A 455 -15.23 6.53 32.73
CA LEU A 455 -14.23 7.59 32.77
C LEU A 455 -13.90 8.06 34.19
N GLY A 456 -14.82 7.91 35.14
CA GLY A 456 -14.62 8.20 36.56
C GLY A 456 -14.18 6.98 37.39
N GLY A 457 -14.04 5.80 36.80
CA GLY A 457 -13.77 4.55 37.53
C GLY A 457 -12.30 4.35 37.88
N ASP A 458 -12.02 3.98 39.13
CA ASP A 458 -10.65 3.80 39.66
C ASP A 458 -9.81 2.80 38.86
N ILE A 459 -10.43 1.72 38.37
CA ILE A 459 -9.76 0.69 37.56
C ILE A 459 -9.19 1.30 36.28
N TYR A 460 -10.00 2.11 35.59
CA TYR A 460 -9.60 2.79 34.34
C TYR A 460 -8.53 3.84 34.61
N ILE A 461 -8.75 4.69 35.62
CA ILE A 461 -7.83 5.79 35.97
C ILE A 461 -6.47 5.24 36.40
N THR A 462 -6.46 4.21 37.24
CA THR A 462 -5.22 3.59 37.72
C THR A 462 -4.46 2.92 36.59
N LYS A 463 -5.17 2.26 35.66
CA LYS A 463 -4.56 1.69 34.46
C LYS A 463 -3.90 2.76 33.60
N LEU A 464 -4.61 3.84 33.26
CA LEU A 464 -4.06 4.94 32.46
C LEU A 464 -2.85 5.61 33.12
N LYS A 465 -2.93 5.89 34.43
CA LYS A 465 -1.81 6.49 35.17
C LYS A 465 -0.56 5.61 35.18
N ARG A 466 -0.75 4.29 35.24
CA ARG A 466 0.34 3.31 35.28
C ARG A 466 0.93 3.03 33.90
N GLU A 467 0.09 2.73 32.92
CA GLU A 467 0.50 2.18 31.61
C GLU A 467 0.64 3.26 30.54
N ARG A 468 0.12 4.48 30.77
CA ARG A 468 0.15 5.62 29.84
C ARG A 468 -0.41 5.31 28.43
N SER A 469 -1.18 4.24 28.31
CA SER A 469 -1.75 3.74 27.06
C SER A 469 -3.00 2.93 27.36
N LEU A 470 -3.86 2.78 26.34
CA LEU A 470 -4.93 1.79 26.37
C LEU A 470 -4.46 0.50 25.72
N LEU A 471 -5.14 -0.58 26.07
CA LEU A 471 -4.85 -1.91 25.54
C LEU A 471 -5.13 -1.94 24.03
N PHE A 472 -4.28 -2.64 23.27
CA PHE A 472 -4.28 -2.80 21.79
C PHE A 472 -3.48 -1.79 20.97
N TYR A 473 -2.98 -0.70 21.56
CA TYR A 473 -2.33 0.37 20.81
C TYR A 473 -0.93 0.72 21.33
N GLU A 474 -0.40 -0.05 22.27
CA GLU A 474 0.87 0.22 22.96
C GLU A 474 2.07 0.29 22.00
N ASP A 475 2.03 -0.51 20.93
CA ASP A 475 3.09 -0.60 19.92
C ASP A 475 2.70 0.00 18.56
N LEU A 476 1.51 0.62 18.46
CA LEU A 476 0.98 1.07 17.17
C LEU A 476 1.94 2.05 16.47
N MET A 477 2.36 3.10 17.17
CA MET A 477 3.18 4.16 16.59
C MET A 477 4.63 3.72 16.36
N SER A 478 5.17 2.83 17.19
CA SER A 478 6.55 2.35 17.06
C SER A 478 6.70 1.22 16.06
N VAL A 479 5.70 0.34 15.93
CA VAL A 479 5.77 -0.88 15.11
C VAL A 479 4.98 -0.74 13.81
N HIS A 480 3.77 -0.18 13.87
CA HIS A 480 2.87 -0.18 12.71
C HIS A 480 2.88 1.15 11.93
N LEU A 481 3.06 2.29 12.59
CA LEU A 481 2.97 3.61 11.97
C LEU A 481 4.22 4.51 12.14
N PRO A 482 5.47 4.01 12.17
CA PRO A 482 6.64 4.86 12.38
C PRO A 482 6.88 5.86 11.24
N MET A 483 6.30 5.60 10.07
CA MET A 483 6.39 6.45 8.88
C MET A 483 5.43 7.66 8.91
N ILE A 484 4.51 7.74 9.88
CA ILE A 484 3.54 8.85 9.99
C ILE A 484 3.98 9.78 11.11
N THR A 485 4.22 11.06 10.79
CA THR A 485 4.71 12.01 11.80
C THR A 485 3.60 12.40 12.77
N PRO A 486 3.89 12.60 14.07
CA PRO A 486 2.90 13.09 15.04
C PRO A 486 2.30 14.45 14.66
N ALA A 487 3.08 15.30 13.99
CA ALA A 487 2.61 16.59 13.47
C ALA A 487 1.52 16.41 12.40
N PHE A 488 1.73 15.49 11.46
CA PHE A 488 0.74 15.19 10.43
C PHE A 488 -0.53 14.55 11.02
N ILE A 489 -0.40 13.66 12.00
CA ILE A 489 -1.56 13.14 12.75
C ILE A 489 -2.35 14.29 13.38
N SER A 490 -1.66 15.20 14.07
CA SER A 490 -2.30 16.35 14.72
C SER A 490 -3.00 17.26 13.72
N SER A 491 -2.41 17.51 12.53
CA SER A 491 -3.06 18.30 11.49
C SER A 491 -4.31 17.62 10.94
N VAL A 492 -4.30 16.29 10.75
CA VAL A 492 -5.50 15.54 10.32
C VAL A 492 -6.67 15.74 11.28
N TYR A 493 -6.43 15.62 12.59
CA TYR A 493 -7.50 15.80 13.59
C TYR A 493 -7.92 17.27 13.75
N PHE A 494 -7.00 18.21 13.58
CA PHE A 494 -7.34 19.63 13.52
C PHE A 494 -8.30 19.93 12.36
N GLU A 495 -8.03 19.40 11.16
CA GLU A 495 -8.90 19.58 9.99
C GLU A 495 -10.25 18.86 10.16
N CYS A 496 -10.27 17.67 10.77
CA CYS A 496 -11.52 16.99 11.14
C CYS A 496 -12.41 17.88 12.02
N TRP A 497 -11.80 18.49 13.04
CA TRP A 497 -12.47 19.42 13.95
C TRP A 497 -12.94 20.69 13.23
N ALA A 498 -12.06 21.32 12.46
CA ALA A 498 -12.39 22.54 11.70
C ALA A 498 -13.53 22.29 10.70
N HIS A 499 -13.56 21.14 10.04
CA HIS A 499 -14.65 20.74 9.15
C HIS A 499 -15.97 20.54 9.91
N LEU A 500 -15.92 19.92 11.08
CA LEU A 500 -17.10 19.76 11.95
C LEU A 500 -17.69 21.12 12.36
N LEU A 501 -16.83 22.09 12.70
CA LEU A 501 -17.26 23.46 13.02
C LEU A 501 -17.94 24.16 11.84
N LYS A 502 -17.46 23.94 10.61
CA LYS A 502 -17.97 24.60 9.40
C LYS A 502 -19.27 23.99 8.85
N THR A 503 -19.59 22.74 9.20
CA THR A 503 -20.74 22.04 8.62
C THR A 503 -22.01 22.36 9.39
N SER A 504 -22.92 23.10 8.77
CA SER A 504 -24.15 23.63 9.39
C SER A 504 -25.07 22.55 9.96
N GLU A 505 -25.11 21.35 9.37
CA GLU A 505 -25.93 20.22 9.84
C GLU A 505 -25.61 19.78 11.28
N TYR A 506 -24.41 20.10 11.78
CA TYR A 506 -24.00 19.78 13.13
C TYR A 506 -24.43 20.80 14.17
N TRP A 507 -25.08 21.88 13.76
CA TRP A 507 -25.44 22.99 14.62
C TRP A 507 -26.94 23.19 14.63
N ILE A 508 -27.52 23.21 15.82
CA ILE A 508 -28.94 23.51 16.02
C ILE A 508 -29.11 24.82 16.79
N PRO A 509 -30.14 25.62 16.45
CA PRO A 509 -30.55 26.74 17.29
C PRO A 509 -30.78 26.30 18.74
N GLU A 510 -30.31 27.10 19.69
CA GLU A 510 -30.39 26.82 21.12
C GLU A 510 -31.82 26.60 21.66
N ASN A 511 -32.83 27.13 20.98
CA ASN A 511 -34.23 26.96 21.36
C ASN A 511 -34.79 25.56 21.02
N ILE A 512 -34.15 24.79 20.13
CA ILE A 512 -34.65 23.47 19.68
C ILE A 512 -34.23 22.35 20.66
N GLY A 513 -35.16 21.40 20.90
CA GLY A 513 -34.92 20.20 21.71
C GLY A 513 -35.53 20.25 23.11
N SER A 514 -35.81 19.08 23.67
CA SER A 514 -36.32 18.96 25.05
C SER A 514 -35.26 19.40 26.06
N ALA A 515 -35.67 19.82 27.26
CA ALA A 515 -34.74 20.15 28.35
C ALA A 515 -33.77 18.99 28.64
N LYS A 516 -34.28 17.75 28.60
CA LYS A 516 -33.49 16.52 28.75
C LYS A 516 -32.44 16.35 27.65
N TYR A 517 -32.79 16.59 26.38
CA TYR A 517 -31.84 16.54 25.28
C TYR A 517 -30.74 17.60 25.42
N LYS A 518 -31.12 18.84 25.77
CA LYS A 518 -30.17 19.93 26.02
C LYS A 518 -29.21 19.59 27.16
N MET A 519 -29.71 18.95 28.23
CA MET A 519 -28.86 18.48 29.33
C MET A 519 -27.89 17.38 28.86
N ASN A 520 -28.38 16.37 28.12
CA ASN A 520 -27.53 15.30 27.59
C ASN A 520 -26.43 15.85 26.67
N GLN A 521 -26.75 16.81 25.80
CA GLN A 521 -25.77 17.54 24.99
C GLN A 521 -24.73 18.22 25.86
N GLN A 522 -25.17 18.96 26.89
CA GLN A 522 -24.27 19.68 27.77
C GLN A 522 -23.31 18.75 28.52
N ILE A 523 -23.82 17.63 29.05
CA ILE A 523 -23.02 16.60 29.71
C ILE A 523 -22.00 16.02 28.74
N LEU A 524 -22.40 15.65 27.52
CA LEU A 524 -21.49 15.11 26.52
C LEU A 524 -20.41 16.12 26.11
N THR A 525 -20.77 17.39 25.96
CA THR A 525 -19.80 18.48 25.73
C THR A 525 -18.74 18.51 26.83
N TRP A 526 -19.15 18.44 28.10
CA TRP A 526 -18.21 18.46 29.20
C TRP A 526 -17.33 17.23 29.25
N ILE A 527 -17.89 16.05 28.97
CA ILE A 527 -17.11 14.82 28.86
C ILE A 527 -16.05 14.95 27.76
N VAL A 528 -16.42 15.45 26.58
CA VAL A 528 -15.51 15.62 25.45
C VAL A 528 -14.37 16.58 25.80
N VAL A 529 -14.67 17.72 26.43
CA VAL A 529 -13.62 18.67 26.82
C VAL A 529 -12.73 18.08 27.92
N SER A 530 -13.30 17.51 28.98
CA SER A 530 -12.51 16.87 30.04
C SER A 530 -11.65 15.73 29.50
N LEU A 531 -12.15 14.94 28.55
CA LEU A 531 -11.38 13.87 27.93
C LEU A 531 -10.21 14.43 27.11
N ASN A 532 -10.42 15.54 26.40
CA ASN A 532 -9.38 16.23 25.63
C ASN A 532 -8.26 16.80 26.53
N ASP A 533 -8.61 17.27 27.72
CA ASP A 533 -7.67 17.87 28.65
C ASP A 533 -6.96 16.83 29.53
N ASP A 534 -7.71 15.95 30.22
CA ASP A 534 -7.20 15.12 31.34
C ASP A 534 -7.34 13.61 31.16
N THR A 535 -7.78 13.10 29.99
CA THR A 535 -7.98 11.66 29.66
C THR A 535 -9.00 10.88 30.50
N TYR A 536 -9.43 11.39 31.66
CA TYR A 536 -10.42 10.79 32.55
C TYR A 536 -11.25 11.88 33.25
N LEU A 537 -12.30 11.50 33.97
CA LEU A 537 -13.09 12.43 34.78
C LEU A 537 -12.59 12.43 36.23
N SER A 538 -12.45 13.61 36.83
CA SER A 538 -12.27 13.69 38.28
C SER A 538 -13.47 13.08 38.99
N GLU A 539 -13.27 12.57 40.20
CA GLU A 539 -14.34 11.95 40.98
C GLU A 539 -15.52 12.91 41.18
N ASP A 540 -15.23 14.19 41.44
CA ASP A 540 -16.26 15.23 41.60
C ASP A 540 -17.00 15.51 40.29
N ALA A 541 -16.30 15.58 39.16
CA ALA A 541 -16.92 15.75 37.85
C ALA A 541 -17.82 14.55 37.51
N ALA A 542 -17.35 13.33 37.74
CA ALA A 542 -18.12 12.12 37.49
C ALA A 542 -19.38 12.05 38.37
N LYS A 543 -19.27 12.36 39.67
CA LYS A 543 -20.43 12.45 40.59
C LYS A 543 -21.41 13.52 40.16
N TYR A 544 -20.92 14.69 39.77
CA TYR A 544 -21.75 15.81 39.32
C TYR A 544 -22.51 15.45 38.04
N TYR A 545 -21.83 14.92 37.01
CA TYR A 545 -22.47 14.52 35.76
C TYR A 545 -23.48 13.39 35.97
N THR A 546 -23.16 12.41 36.84
CA THR A 546 -24.09 11.33 37.21
C THR A 546 -25.36 11.86 37.86
N ARG A 547 -25.27 12.85 38.75
CA ARG A 547 -26.44 13.48 39.37
C ARG A 547 -27.34 14.16 38.33
N LEU A 548 -26.74 14.84 37.35
CA LEU A 548 -27.50 15.50 36.28
C LEU A 548 -28.20 14.51 35.34
N CYS A 549 -27.58 13.35 35.05
CA CYS A 549 -28.26 12.27 34.33
C CYS A 549 -29.49 11.78 35.12
N ASN A 550 -29.36 11.54 36.43
CA ASN A 550 -30.42 10.98 37.26
C ASN A 550 -31.56 11.94 37.60
N GLN A 551 -31.31 13.25 37.70
CA GLN A 551 -32.35 14.23 38.05
C GLN A 551 -33.41 14.38 36.95
N ASN A 552 -33.07 14.04 35.70
CA ASN A 552 -33.97 14.18 34.55
C ASN A 552 -34.89 12.98 34.31
N SER A 553 -34.69 11.85 35.01
CA SER A 553 -35.51 10.65 34.81
C SER A 553 -36.79 10.63 35.65
N ASN A 554 -36.84 11.37 36.76
CA ASN A 554 -37.88 11.20 37.79
C ASN A 554 -38.88 12.36 37.93
N ASN A 555 -38.68 13.47 37.24
CA ASN A 555 -39.58 14.61 37.35
C ASN A 555 -40.69 14.52 36.28
N SER A 556 -41.76 13.78 36.56
CA SER A 556 -43.06 14.19 35.99
C SER A 556 -43.36 15.58 36.56
N PRO A 557 -43.85 16.54 35.77
CA PRO A 557 -44.10 17.89 36.22
C PRO A 557 -45.18 17.85 37.31
N THR A 558 -44.73 17.78 38.55
CA THR A 558 -45.56 17.88 39.73
C THR A 558 -45.14 19.21 40.32
N ASP A 559 -45.98 20.22 40.16
CA ASP A 559 -45.81 21.63 40.53
C ASP A 559 -44.85 21.86 41.71
N SER A 560 -43.55 21.96 41.45
CA SER A 560 -42.55 22.18 42.51
C SER A 560 -42.04 23.61 42.43
N LYS A 561 -42.44 24.38 43.44
CA LYS A 561 -42.06 25.76 43.72
C LYS A 561 -40.54 25.96 43.65
N ALA A 562 -40.17 27.12 43.12
CA ALA A 562 -38.82 27.63 42.91
C ALA A 562 -37.81 27.23 44.00
N ILE A 563 -36.76 26.51 43.57
CA ILE A 563 -35.51 26.41 44.33
C ILE A 563 -34.59 27.47 43.74
N ASP A 564 -34.61 28.65 44.36
CA ASP A 564 -33.54 29.64 44.23
C ASP A 564 -32.33 29.21 45.07
N ASN A 565 -31.15 29.57 44.57
CA ASN A 565 -29.81 29.48 45.17
C ASN A 565 -29.01 28.20 44.90
N CYS A 566 -28.18 28.25 43.85
CA CYS A 566 -26.73 28.18 44.02
C CYS A 566 -26.00 28.54 42.72
N LEU A 567 -25.27 29.67 42.70
CA LEU A 567 -23.86 29.78 42.30
C LEU A 567 -23.47 31.27 42.22
N TYR A 568 -22.46 31.65 43.01
CA TYR A 568 -21.80 32.95 42.98
C TYR A 568 -21.18 33.19 41.60
N VAL A 569 -21.79 34.09 40.81
CA VAL A 569 -21.15 34.75 39.68
C VAL A 569 -20.86 36.18 40.14
N SER A 570 -19.59 36.57 40.04
CA SER A 570 -19.09 37.88 40.46
C SER A 570 -19.66 38.98 39.57
N ASP A 571 -20.28 39.99 40.19
CA ASP A 571 -20.77 41.20 39.53
C ASP A 571 -19.63 41.94 38.84
N SER A 572 -19.76 42.16 37.53
CA SER A 572 -18.95 43.10 36.77
C SER A 572 -19.85 44.17 36.16
N ALA A 573 -19.34 45.41 36.18
CA ALA A 573 -20.07 46.65 35.94
C ALA A 573 -20.71 46.76 34.53
N PRO A 574 -21.83 47.48 34.39
CA PRO A 574 -22.56 47.58 33.12
C PRO A 574 -21.87 48.58 32.18
N ALA A 575 -21.32 48.11 31.07
CA ALA A 575 -20.78 48.94 30.00
C ALA A 575 -21.67 48.94 28.75
N SER A 576 -22.07 50.17 28.40
CA SER A 576 -22.62 50.75 27.16
C SER A 576 -23.18 49.89 26.01
N ASN A 577 -24.40 50.29 25.63
CA ASN A 577 -25.16 49.97 24.42
C ASN A 577 -24.32 50.05 23.12
N THR A 578 -23.66 48.96 22.77
CA THR A 578 -23.08 48.75 21.44
C THR A 578 -23.99 47.75 20.72
N SER A 579 -24.30 48.02 19.45
CA SER A 579 -25.33 47.35 18.65
C SER A 579 -25.38 45.83 18.87
N LYS A 580 -26.53 45.32 19.35
CA LYS A 580 -26.85 43.89 19.46
C LYS A 580 -26.82 43.24 18.06
N GLN A 581 -25.63 42.85 17.59
CA GLN A 581 -25.57 41.71 16.69
C GLN A 581 -26.18 40.56 17.47
N ILE A 582 -27.39 40.13 17.05
CA ILE A 582 -28.00 38.91 17.53
C ILE A 582 -27.10 37.79 17.03
N ASN A 583 -26.01 37.52 17.76
CA ASN A 583 -25.24 36.30 17.59
C ASN A 583 -26.24 35.19 17.87
N THR A 584 -26.70 34.55 16.79
CA THR A 584 -27.56 33.39 16.90
C THR A 584 -26.70 32.32 17.57
N TYR A 585 -27.01 32.03 18.84
CA TYR A 585 -26.29 31.04 19.62
C TYR A 585 -26.64 29.66 19.07
N TYR A 586 -25.72 29.09 18.32
CA TYR A 586 -25.81 27.71 17.85
C TYR A 586 -25.15 26.77 18.85
N ARG A 587 -25.73 25.58 19.00
CA ARG A 587 -25.17 24.50 19.82
C ARG A 587 -24.88 23.27 18.96
N PRO A 588 -23.82 22.50 19.28
CA PRO A 588 -23.53 21.28 18.57
C PRO A 588 -24.60 20.22 18.85
N THR A 589 -25.01 19.47 17.83
CA THR A 589 -25.90 18.30 17.97
C THR A 589 -25.21 17.18 18.76
N VAL A 590 -25.99 16.23 19.31
CA VAL A 590 -25.39 15.02 19.91
C VAL A 590 -24.53 14.27 18.90
N SER A 591 -24.94 14.23 17.62
CA SER A 591 -24.14 13.64 16.54
C SER A 591 -22.77 14.32 16.40
N ALA A 592 -22.74 15.65 16.39
CA ALA A 592 -21.49 16.42 16.35
C ALA A 592 -20.60 16.10 17.56
N LEU A 593 -21.18 16.07 18.76
CA LEU A 593 -20.45 15.79 20.00
C LEU A 593 -19.93 14.34 20.06
N LEU A 594 -20.68 13.37 19.54
CA LEU A 594 -20.20 11.99 19.41
C LEU A 594 -19.02 11.92 18.43
N LYS A 595 -19.06 12.66 17.29
CA LYS A 595 -17.90 12.81 16.39
C LYS A 595 -16.69 13.40 17.10
N CYS A 596 -16.89 14.46 17.89
CA CYS A 596 -15.80 15.00 18.73
C CYS A 596 -15.24 13.96 19.69
N PHE A 597 -16.10 13.22 20.39
CA PHE A 597 -15.67 12.14 21.28
C PHE A 597 -14.82 11.10 20.56
N MET A 598 -15.25 10.65 19.36
CA MET A 598 -14.46 9.73 18.55
C MET A 598 -13.12 10.34 18.12
N TYR A 599 -13.08 11.58 17.64
CA TYR A 599 -11.84 12.23 17.25
C TYR A 599 -10.86 12.39 18.42
N VAL A 600 -11.35 12.79 19.60
CA VAL A 600 -10.53 12.87 20.82
C VAL A 600 -10.02 11.48 21.20
N TYR A 601 -10.87 10.46 21.16
CA TYR A 601 -10.48 9.08 21.45
C TYR A 601 -9.41 8.57 20.48
N GLU A 602 -9.63 8.72 19.17
CA GLU A 602 -8.70 8.25 18.14
C GLU A 602 -7.37 9.01 18.20
N LEU A 603 -7.39 10.32 18.43
CA LEU A 603 -6.17 11.12 18.60
C LEU A 603 -5.41 10.68 19.86
N LYS A 604 -6.06 10.53 21.01
CA LYS A 604 -5.35 10.23 22.27
C LYS A 604 -4.93 8.78 22.40
N PHE A 605 -5.77 7.85 22.00
CA PHE A 605 -5.58 6.44 22.34
C PHE A 605 -5.15 5.58 21.17
N ILE A 606 -5.33 6.05 19.93
CA ILE A 606 -4.85 5.33 18.75
C ILE A 606 -3.58 6.00 18.23
N PHE A 607 -3.66 7.24 17.73
CA PHE A 607 -2.59 7.78 16.87
C PHE A 607 -1.60 8.75 17.53
N GLY A 608 -2.04 9.64 18.42
CA GLY A 608 -1.22 10.74 18.97
C GLY A 608 -0.61 10.46 20.35
N GLY A 609 -1.27 9.61 21.14
CA GLY A 609 -0.89 9.33 22.53
C GLY A 609 -1.64 10.20 23.54
N ILE A 610 -1.60 9.79 24.81
CA ILE A 610 -2.49 10.32 25.86
C ILE A 610 -2.40 11.84 26.08
N ASN A 611 -1.25 12.45 25.76
CA ASN A 611 -1.00 13.87 25.91
C ASN A 611 -1.43 14.70 24.70
N SER A 612 -1.81 14.08 23.58
CA SER A 612 -2.31 14.79 22.42
C SER A 612 -3.65 15.43 22.72
N ARG A 613 -3.89 16.60 22.15
CA ARG A 613 -5.13 17.38 22.33
C ARG A 613 -5.52 18.06 21.03
N ILE A 614 -6.82 18.18 20.80
CA ILE A 614 -7.37 19.02 19.73
C ILE A 614 -7.30 20.47 20.24
N ILE A 615 -6.66 21.33 19.45
CA ILE A 615 -6.52 22.76 19.77
C ILE A 615 -7.87 23.45 19.52
N ASN A 616 -8.22 24.41 20.37
CA ASN A 616 -9.47 25.20 20.30
C ASN A 616 -10.76 24.39 20.49
N LEU A 617 -10.69 23.27 21.23
CA LEU A 617 -11.89 22.51 21.59
C LEU A 617 -12.73 23.22 22.68
N ASP A 618 -12.13 24.18 23.39
CA ASP A 618 -12.76 25.08 24.35
C ASP A 618 -13.80 26.02 23.71
N VAL A 619 -13.81 26.16 22.38
CA VAL A 619 -14.92 26.83 21.67
C VAL A 619 -16.28 26.14 21.94
N LEU A 620 -16.27 24.86 22.30
CA LEU A 620 -17.48 24.18 22.80
C LEU A 620 -18.02 24.79 24.12
N HIS A 621 -17.16 25.46 24.90
CA HIS A 621 -17.53 26.19 26.11
C HIS A 621 -17.92 27.64 25.87
N SER A 622 -17.39 28.32 24.86
CA SER A 622 -17.68 29.74 24.61
C SER A 622 -19.11 29.99 24.12
N HIS A 623 -19.85 28.93 23.79
CA HIS A 623 -21.31 28.95 23.62
C HIS A 623 -22.08 28.82 24.95
N ARG A 624 -21.42 29.04 26.10
CA ARG A 624 -22.05 29.15 27.42
C ARG A 624 -22.53 30.58 27.69
N PHE A 625 -23.70 30.61 28.32
CA PHE A 625 -24.46 31.74 28.84
C PHE A 625 -23.66 32.79 29.60
#